data_AF-A0A915EQQ8-F1
#
_entry.id   AF-A0A915EQQ8-F1
#
_cell.length_a   1.000
_cell.length_b   1.000
_cell.length_c   1.000
_cell.angle_alpha   90.00
_cell.angle_beta   90.00
_cell.angle_gamma   90.00
#
_symmetry.space_group_name_H-M   'P 1'
#
loop_
_entity.id
_entity.type
_entity.pdbx_description
1 polymer ?
#
loop_
_entity_poly.entity_id
_entity_poly.type
_entity_poly.pdbx_seq_one_letter_code
_entity_poly.pdbx_strand_id
1 'polypeptide(L)'
;MEVDMRISNCTISLIVEETCTAIYQALSRPYLQLPRTPMSGVPLLPTSTASTRFRFACAIDGKHVLIKKRESGSLYFNYKKSFSFVLMPIVDADYRVLYADFGSQGHNNDAGIFNTSGNERIYVK
;
A
#
# COMPACT_ATOMS: atom_id res chain seq x y z
N MET A 1 -7.86 13.04 17.21
CA MET A 1 -9.29 13.10 16.88
C MET A 1 -9.93 11.95 17.62
N GLU A 2 -10.44 12.21 18.82
CA GLU A 2 -11.28 11.23 19.53
C GLU A 2 -12.67 11.32 18.92
N VAL A 3 -13.09 10.22 18.29
CA VAL A 3 -14.44 10.08 17.78
C VAL A 3 -15.21 9.41 18.91
N ASP A 4 -16.10 10.15 19.57
CA ASP A 4 -16.87 9.64 20.71
C ASP A 4 -17.92 8.65 20.19
N MET A 5 -17.62 7.36 20.30
CA MET A 5 -18.50 6.28 19.89
C MET A 5 -19.18 5.70 21.11
N ARG A 6 -20.47 5.37 21.00
CA ARG A 6 -21.28 4.77 22.09
C ARG A 6 -20.90 3.31 22.42
N ILE A 7 -19.77 2.82 21.92
CA ILE A 7 -19.35 1.42 21.95
C ILE A 7 -17.89 1.37 22.40
N SER A 8 -17.51 0.32 23.14
CA SER A 8 -16.13 0.12 23.61
C SER A 8 -15.12 0.01 22.46
N ASN A 9 -13.93 0.57 22.65
CA ASN A 9 -12.81 0.50 21.71
C ASN A 9 -12.45 -0.95 21.32
N CYS A 10 -12.55 -1.90 22.24
CA CYS A 10 -12.27 -3.31 21.96
C CYS A 10 -13.25 -3.88 20.93
N THR A 11 -14.54 -3.59 21.08
CA THR A 11 -15.60 -4.05 20.17
C THR A 11 -15.46 -3.38 18.79
N ILE A 12 -15.14 -2.08 18.76
CA ILE A 12 -14.89 -1.37 17.50
C ILE A 12 -13.71 -2.01 16.75
N SER A 13 -12.63 -2.39 17.46
CA SER A 13 -11.49 -3.06 16.83
C SER A 13 -11.90 -4.36 16.13
N LEU A 14 -12.78 -5.15 16.75
CA LEU A 14 -13.29 -6.39 16.15
C LEU A 14 -14.14 -6.09 14.90
N ILE A 15 -15.04 -5.11 14.98
CA ILE A 15 -15.87 -4.72 13.83
C ILE A 15 -14.99 -4.21 12.67
N VAL A 16 -13.96 -3.41 12.95
CA VAL A 16 -13.03 -2.93 11.93
C VAL A 16 -12.28 -4.11 11.29
N GLU A 17 -11.84 -5.07 12.08
CA GLU A 17 -11.18 -6.28 11.57
C GLU A 17 -12.12 -7.08 10.67
N GLU A 18 -13.33 -7.41 11.14
CA GLU A 18 -14.33 -8.18 10.38
C GLU A 18 -14.71 -7.49 9.06
N THR A 19 -14.95 -6.17 9.10
CA THR A 19 -15.31 -5.39 7.92
C THR A 19 -14.15 -5.32 6.93
N CYS A 20 -12.92 -5.07 7.40
CA CYS A 20 -11.74 -5.08 6.54
C CYS A 20 -11.54 -6.46 5.89
N THR A 21 -11.71 -7.55 6.64
CA THR A 21 -11.60 -8.92 6.14
C THR A 21 -12.67 -9.21 5.08
N ALA A 22 -13.92 -8.81 5.31
CA ALA A 22 -15.01 -9.00 4.35
C ALA A 22 -14.75 -8.21 3.04
N ILE A 23 -14.29 -6.95 3.15
CA ILE A 23 -13.90 -6.13 2.00
C ILE A 23 -12.75 -6.79 1.23
N TYR A 24 -11.72 -7.25 1.95
CA TYR A 24 -10.58 -7.93 1.34
C TYR A 24 -11.04 -9.20 0.61
N GLN A 25 -11.89 -10.03 1.20
CA GLN A 25 -12.39 -11.24 0.55
C GLN A 25 -13.22 -10.92 -0.72
N ALA A 26 -14.02 -9.86 -0.69
CA ALA A 26 -14.85 -9.44 -1.83
C ALA A 26 -14.01 -8.84 -2.97
N LEU A 27 -13.00 -8.03 -2.66
CA LEU A 27 -12.24 -7.24 -3.64
C LEU A 27 -10.90 -7.87 -4.04
N SER A 28 -10.34 -8.76 -3.23
CA SER A 28 -9.02 -9.35 -3.49
C SER A 28 -9.00 -10.09 -4.82
N ARG A 29 -9.96 -10.98 -5.06
CA ARG A 29 -10.00 -11.79 -6.27
C ARG A 29 -10.16 -10.98 -7.57
N PRO A 30 -11.09 -9.99 -7.67
CA PRO A 30 -11.24 -9.20 -8.89
C PRO A 30 -10.11 -8.17 -9.10
N TYR A 31 -9.59 -7.55 -8.03
CA TYR A 31 -8.72 -6.37 -8.15
C TYR A 31 -7.30 -6.58 -7.63
N LEU A 32 -7.05 -7.46 -6.65
CA LEU A 32 -5.73 -7.68 -6.04
C LEU A 32 -5.13 -9.02 -6.50
N GLN A 33 -4.38 -9.00 -7.59
CA GLN A 33 -3.76 -10.20 -8.15
C GLN A 33 -2.29 -10.31 -7.69
N LEU A 34 -1.89 -11.45 -7.15
CA LEU A 34 -0.46 -11.74 -6.94
C LEU A 34 0.16 -12.11 -8.31
N PRO A 35 1.40 -11.67 -8.62
CA PRO A 35 2.04 -12.05 -9.88
C PRO A 35 2.34 -13.55 -9.84
N ARG A 36 1.55 -14.36 -10.55
CA ARG A 36 1.83 -15.80 -10.68
C ARG A 36 2.87 -16.08 -11.76
N THR A 37 3.24 -15.09 -12.57
CA THR A 37 4.20 -15.20 -13.67
C THR A 37 5.03 -13.92 -13.79
N PRO A 38 6.33 -14.03 -14.16
CA PRO A 38 7.13 -12.87 -14.49
C PRO A 38 6.53 -12.19 -15.73
N MET A 39 5.91 -11.04 -15.52
CA MET A 39 5.57 -10.00 -16.48
C MET A 39 5.35 -10.48 -17.92
N SER A 40 4.28 -11.23 -18.15
CA SER A 40 3.73 -11.40 -19.50
C SER A 40 2.28 -10.95 -19.47
N GLY A 41 2.06 -9.72 -19.93
CA GLY A 41 0.72 -9.25 -20.27
C GLY A 41 0.02 -8.37 -19.24
N VAL A 42 0.70 -7.37 -18.66
CA VAL A 42 -0.02 -6.12 -18.38
C VAL A 42 -0.15 -5.45 -19.75
N PRO A 43 -1.34 -5.40 -20.38
CA PRO A 43 -1.51 -4.46 -21.47
C PRO A 43 -1.38 -3.11 -20.78
N LEU A 44 -0.30 -2.37 -21.08
CA LEU A 44 -0.27 -0.94 -20.90
C LEU A 44 -1.43 -0.41 -21.77
N LEU A 45 -2.65 -0.43 -21.21
CA LEU A 45 -3.85 -0.02 -21.91
C LEU A 45 -3.58 1.42 -22.34
N PRO A 46 -3.63 1.72 -23.65
CA PRO A 46 -3.52 3.10 -24.09
C PRO A 46 -4.88 3.74 -23.77
N THR A 47 -5.09 4.17 -22.53
CA THR A 47 -6.26 5.01 -22.22
C THR A 47 -6.00 6.40 -22.76
N SER A 48 -6.73 6.71 -23.83
CA SER A 48 -7.06 8.03 -24.36
C SER A 48 -7.20 9.03 -23.20
N THR A 49 -6.51 10.17 -23.16
CA THR A 49 -6.57 11.31 -24.09
C THR A 49 -5.40 12.24 -23.70
N ALA A 50 -4.85 13.01 -24.65
CA ALA A 50 -3.68 13.91 -24.54
C ALA A 50 -3.38 14.51 -23.13
N SER A 51 -2.14 14.57 -22.62
CA SER A 51 -1.06 15.41 -23.17
C SER A 51 0.26 15.28 -22.39
N THR A 52 0.77 14.07 -22.11
CA THR A 52 2.04 13.93 -21.38
C THR A 52 3.05 13.17 -22.24
N ARG A 53 4.20 13.79 -22.53
CA ARG A 53 5.32 13.23 -23.30
C ARG A 53 5.94 11.95 -22.70
N PHE A 54 5.41 11.47 -21.57
CA PHE A 54 5.90 10.30 -20.84
C PHE A 54 4.83 9.20 -20.80
N ARG A 55 4.68 8.48 -21.92
CA ARG A 55 3.76 7.33 -22.05
C ARG A 55 4.17 6.11 -21.20
N PHE A 56 5.31 6.18 -20.52
CA PHE A 56 5.89 5.10 -19.72
C PHE A 56 6.33 5.56 -18.32
N ALA A 57 6.03 6.80 -17.91
CA ALA A 57 6.38 7.23 -16.56
C ALA A 57 5.43 6.58 -15.57
N CYS A 58 5.99 5.71 -14.75
CA CYS A 58 5.37 5.30 -13.50
C CYS A 58 6.03 6.10 -12.37
N ALA A 59 5.24 6.62 -11.44
CA ALA A 59 5.75 7.24 -10.23
C ALA A 59 5.92 6.18 -9.14
N ILE A 60 7.03 6.25 -8.41
CA ILE A 60 7.36 5.36 -7.31
C ILE A 60 7.77 6.23 -6.13
N ASP A 61 7.02 6.20 -5.04
CA ASP A 61 7.30 7.01 -3.85
C ASP A 61 6.73 6.38 -2.58
N GLY A 62 7.52 6.33 -1.51
CA GLY A 62 7.14 5.70 -0.25
C GLY A 62 6.20 6.58 0.58
N LYS A 63 5.03 6.05 0.94
CA LYS A 63 4.09 6.70 1.86
C LYS A 63 4.20 6.12 3.27
N HIS A 64 4.58 6.97 4.24
CA HIS A 64 4.52 6.62 5.65
C HIS A 64 3.07 6.64 6.18
N VAL A 65 2.58 5.47 6.59
CA VAL A 65 1.30 5.30 7.29
C VAL A 65 1.58 5.30 8.80
N LEU A 66 1.09 6.32 9.50
CA LEU A 66 1.34 6.50 10.93
C LEU A 66 0.64 5.43 11.76
N ILE A 67 1.35 4.91 12.76
CA ILE A 67 0.84 3.93 13.72
C ILE A 67 1.09 4.39 15.15
N LYS A 68 0.31 3.84 16.09
CA LYS A 68 0.63 3.96 17.52
C LYS A 68 1.90 3.16 17.82
N LYS A 69 2.72 3.66 18.74
CA LYS A 69 3.93 2.99 19.20
C LYS A 69 3.58 1.57 19.67
N ARG A 70 4.28 0.58 19.11
CA ARG A 70 4.26 -0.81 19.56
C ARG A 70 5.51 -1.09 20.40
N GLU A 71 5.56 -2.20 21.11
CA GLU A 71 6.77 -2.69 21.79
C GLU A 71 7.80 -3.23 20.78
N SER A 72 8.22 -2.38 19.85
CA SER A 72 9.05 -2.73 18.69
C SER A 72 10.39 -1.97 18.67
N GLY A 73 10.78 -1.35 19.79
CA GLY A 73 11.94 -0.46 19.84
C GLY A 73 11.83 0.68 18.83
N SER A 74 12.87 0.88 18.02
CA SER A 74 12.96 1.91 16.98
C SER A 74 12.61 1.43 15.56
N LEU A 75 12.23 0.15 15.37
CA LEU A 75 12.04 -0.44 14.03
C LEU A 75 11.06 0.34 13.14
N TYR A 76 9.95 0.79 13.72
CA TYR A 76 8.94 1.59 13.01
C TYR A 76 9.12 3.10 13.23
N PHE A 77 10.14 3.51 13.98
CA PHE A 77 10.35 4.91 14.31
C PHE A 77 11.08 5.63 13.17
N ASN A 78 10.37 6.57 12.54
CA ASN A 78 10.89 7.34 11.43
C ASN A 78 11.64 8.59 11.91
N TYR A 79 12.37 9.23 10.99
CA TYR A 79 13.12 10.45 11.27
C TYR A 79 12.25 11.64 11.70
N LYS A 80 10.95 11.63 11.35
CA LYS A 80 9.94 12.62 11.79
C LYS A 80 9.43 12.35 13.20
N LYS A 81 10.16 11.56 13.99
CA LYS A 81 9.86 11.23 15.38
C LYS A 81 8.48 10.59 15.58
N SER A 82 8.01 9.84 14.58
CA SER A 82 6.72 9.15 14.60
C SER A 82 6.90 7.67 14.28
N PHE A 83 5.94 6.83 14.69
CA PHE A 83 5.93 5.41 14.30
C PHE A 83 5.13 5.23 13.01
N SER A 84 5.64 4.46 12.05
CA SER A 84 4.96 4.23 10.77
C SER A 84 5.34 2.93 10.10
N PHE A 85 4.44 2.41 9.26
CA PHE A 85 4.80 1.49 8.17
C PHE A 85 4.98 2.28 6.88
N VAL A 86 5.72 1.73 5.93
CA VAL A 86 5.85 2.29 4.58
C VAL A 86 4.96 1.48 3.62
N LEU A 87 4.12 2.19 2.89
CA LEU A 87 3.42 1.72 1.69
C LEU A 87 4.23 2.18 0.47
N MET A 88 4.61 1.26 -0.40
CA MET A 88 5.40 1.53 -1.59
C MET A 88 4.59 1.22 -2.86
N PRO A 89 3.84 2.19 -3.41
CA PRO A 89 3.07 2.04 -4.63
C PRO A 89 3.88 2.38 -5.89
N ILE A 90 3.50 1.76 -7.01
CA ILE A 90 3.83 2.19 -8.37
C ILE A 90 2.53 2.64 -9.01
N VAL A 91 2.52 3.86 -9.54
CA VAL A 91 1.32 4.53 -10.06
C VAL A 91 1.55 4.95 -11.51
N ASP A 92 0.53 4.80 -12.36
CA ASP A 92 0.56 5.26 -13.74
C ASP A 92 0.26 6.78 -13.88
N ALA A 93 0.30 7.29 -15.10
CA ALA A 93 0.01 8.69 -15.40
C ALA A 93 -1.46 9.09 -15.15
N ASP A 94 -2.38 8.12 -15.07
CA ASP A 94 -3.80 8.30 -14.76
C ASP A 94 -4.07 8.19 -13.24
N TYR A 95 -3.02 8.22 -12.41
CA TYR A 95 -3.07 8.05 -10.95
C TYR A 95 -3.63 6.70 -10.49
N ARG A 96 -3.62 5.67 -11.35
CA ARG A 96 -4.01 4.32 -10.97
C ARG A 96 -2.83 3.61 -10.35
N VAL A 97 -3.05 3.05 -9.16
CA VAL A 97 -2.06 2.17 -8.53
C VAL A 97 -1.98 0.91 -9.38
N LEU A 98 -0.80 0.62 -9.91
CA LEU A 98 -0.54 -0.62 -10.68
C LEU A 98 -0.02 -1.72 -9.75
N TYR A 99 0.73 -1.32 -8.73
CA TYR A 99 1.41 -2.20 -7.80
C TYR A 99 1.53 -1.52 -6.45
N ALA A 100 1.45 -2.29 -5.36
CA ALA A 100 1.75 -1.81 -4.04
C ALA A 100 2.41 -2.90 -3.18
N ASP A 101 3.47 -2.52 -2.49
CA ASP A 101 4.07 -3.28 -1.39
C ASP A 101 3.72 -2.59 -0.06
N PHE A 102 3.31 -3.35 0.95
CA PHE A 102 2.85 -2.82 2.23
C PHE A 102 3.53 -3.50 3.41
N GLY A 103 3.76 -2.73 4.48
CA GLY A 103 4.21 -3.28 5.77
C GLY A 103 5.71 -3.17 6.01
N SER A 104 6.44 -2.51 5.12
CA SER A 104 7.84 -2.20 5.32
C SER A 104 8.06 -1.31 6.55
N GLN A 105 9.19 -1.49 7.23
CA GLN A 105 9.53 -0.77 8.47
C GLN A 105 9.74 0.72 8.21
N GLY A 106 9.15 1.58 9.06
CA GLY A 106 9.18 3.04 8.92
C GLY A 106 10.55 3.71 9.04
N HIS A 107 11.58 3.00 9.50
CA HIS A 107 12.96 3.50 9.50
C HIS A 107 13.66 3.33 8.15
N ASN A 108 13.20 2.41 7.30
CA ASN A 108 13.86 2.10 6.03
C ASN A 108 13.66 3.23 5.01
N ASN A 109 14.64 3.40 4.13
CA ASN A 109 14.55 4.30 2.99
C ASN A 109 13.85 3.62 1.80
N ASP A 110 13.36 4.42 0.86
CA ASP A 110 12.59 3.92 -0.28
C ASP A 110 13.41 2.98 -1.17
N ALA A 111 14.70 3.28 -1.36
CA ALA A 111 15.60 2.45 -2.16
C ALA A 111 15.79 1.03 -1.57
N GLY A 112 15.96 0.94 -0.25
CA GLY A 112 16.10 -0.33 0.45
C GLY A 112 14.80 -1.13 0.42
N ILE A 113 13.65 -0.46 0.56
CA ILE A 113 12.34 -1.09 0.45
C ILE A 113 12.12 -1.64 -0.95
N PHE A 114 12.37 -0.82 -1.99
CA PHE A 114 12.23 -1.22 -3.37
C PHE A 114 13.08 -2.46 -3.70
N ASN A 115 14.33 -2.48 -3.22
CA ASN A 115 15.24 -3.62 -3.46
C ASN A 115 14.83 -4.89 -2.69
N THR A 116 14.13 -4.76 -1.56
CA THR A 116 13.73 -5.89 -0.69
C THR A 116 12.32 -6.40 -0.98
N SER A 117 11.49 -5.65 -1.72
CA SER A 117 10.06 -5.89 -2.01
C SER A 117 9.75 -7.14 -2.87
N GLY A 118 10.49 -8.23 -2.72
CA GLY A 118 10.47 -9.43 -3.56
C GLY A 118 9.29 -10.38 -3.40
N ASN A 119 8.66 -10.45 -2.22
CA ASN A 119 8.03 -11.71 -1.80
C ASN A 119 6.50 -11.66 -1.57
N GLU A 120 5.90 -10.48 -1.35
CA GLU A 120 4.44 -10.34 -1.10
C GLU A 120 3.85 -9.20 -1.95
N ARG A 121 3.99 -9.34 -3.26
CA ARG A 121 3.67 -8.29 -4.26
C ARG A 121 2.20 -8.32 -4.66
N ILE A 122 1.45 -7.24 -4.45
CA ILE A 122 0.05 -7.15 -4.86
C ILE A 122 -0.09 -6.25 -6.09
N TYR A 123 -0.64 -6.80 -7.19
CA TYR A 123 -1.00 -6.07 -8.40
C TYR A 123 -2.44 -5.61 -8.28
N VAL A 124 -2.67 -4.36 -8.65
CA VAL A 124 -4.00 -3.77 -8.67
C VAL A 124 -4.44 -3.68 -10.13
N LYS A 125 -5.54 -4.36 -10.45
CA LYS A 125 -6.12 -4.41 -11.80
C LYS A 125 -7.16 -3.31 -12.03
#